data_AF-A0AA35TYP7-F1
#
_entry.id   AF-A0AA35TYP7-F1
#
_cell.length_a   1.000
_cell.length_b   1.000
_cell.length_c   1.000
_cell.angle_alpha   90.00
_cell.angle_beta   90.00
_cell.angle_gamma   90.00
#
_symmetry.space_group_name_H-M   'P 1'
#
loop_
_entity.id
_entity.type
_entity.pdbx_description
1 polymer ?
#
loop_
_entity_poly.entity_id
_entity_poly.type
_entity_poly.pdbx_seq_one_letter_code
_entity_poly.pdbx_strand_id
1 'polypeptide(L)'
;MTKLHAGGKFDQNTYKVSGGLHGVGVSVVNALSEWLELRIRRDGKEYAMRFAGGEPEAPLRVTGETAERSGTRVTFLPSSQIFSQIEFNFDELEHRLRELAFLNAGLHITLRDERAAEPRVTEFYDLTRRKSALEVTSLPGKLADCQERDPSRCELFLVEGDSAGGSAKQARNRRNQAVLPLRGKILNVERARLDKMLRSAEIGTIITALGTGIGSEDFDLAKLRYHRIIIMTDADVDGSHIRTLLLTFFYRNMEALIRAGHLYIAQPPLYRVKRGRARSI
;
A
#
# COMPACT_ATOMS: atom_id res chain seq x y z
N MET A 1 -4.86 32.12 7.72
CA MET A 1 -5.75 31.96 6.56
C MET A 1 -5.55 33.05 5.50
N THR A 2 -5.27 34.30 5.89
CA THR A 2 -5.12 35.45 4.96
C THR A 2 -3.67 35.80 4.58
N LYS A 3 -2.68 35.22 5.28
CA LYS A 3 -1.25 35.40 4.97
C LYS A 3 -0.69 34.14 4.33
N LEU A 4 0.02 34.32 3.21
CA LEU A 4 0.81 33.26 2.59
C LEU A 4 2.07 32.97 3.43
N HIS A 5 2.59 31.76 3.31
CA HIS A 5 3.77 31.29 4.05
C HIS A 5 3.65 31.46 5.57
N ALA A 6 2.44 31.32 6.11
CA ALA A 6 2.18 31.44 7.54
C ALA A 6 1.79 30.08 8.12
N GLY A 7 2.58 29.57 9.05
CA GLY A 7 2.26 28.33 9.79
C GLY A 7 3.41 27.86 10.67
N GLY A 8 3.13 27.00 11.65
CA GLY A 8 4.15 26.42 12.53
C GLY A 8 5.01 25.32 11.89
N LYS A 9 4.89 25.11 10.56
CA LYS A 9 5.61 24.05 9.83
C LYS A 9 6.99 24.47 9.33
N PHE A 10 7.40 25.70 9.62
CA PHE A 10 8.73 26.23 9.29
C PHE A 10 9.74 26.02 10.43
N ASP A 11 9.27 25.66 11.62
CA ASP A 11 10.14 25.25 12.74
C ASP A 11 10.02 23.74 13.01
N GLN A 12 11.12 23.13 13.44
CA GLN A 12 11.15 21.71 13.83
C GLN A 12 10.62 21.47 15.26
N ASN A 13 10.31 22.54 16.00
CA ASN A 13 9.86 22.46 17.39
C ASN A 13 8.37 22.09 17.49
N THR A 14 7.55 22.53 16.54
CA THR A 14 6.11 22.30 16.52
C THR A 14 5.75 21.00 15.79
N TYR A 15 6.44 20.69 14.69
CA TYR A 15 6.25 19.47 13.92
C TYR A 15 7.58 18.74 13.68
N LYS A 16 7.78 17.59 14.33
CA LYS A 16 8.98 16.76 14.13
C LYS A 16 9.08 16.18 12.72
N VAL A 17 7.95 15.81 12.11
CA VAL A 17 7.83 15.34 10.72
C VAL A 17 6.49 15.84 10.17
N SER A 18 6.50 16.47 9.00
CA SER A 18 5.25 16.85 8.32
C SER A 18 5.45 16.96 6.80
N GLY A 19 4.45 16.55 6.01
CA GLY A 19 4.52 16.60 4.54
C GLY A 19 4.23 17.98 3.93
N GLY A 20 3.76 18.96 4.72
CA GLY A 20 3.37 20.28 4.21
C GLY A 20 4.43 21.34 4.50
N LEU A 21 5.29 21.65 3.54
CA LEU A 21 6.47 22.50 3.78
C LEU A 21 6.28 23.98 3.41
N HIS A 22 5.24 24.30 2.63
CA HIS A 22 5.15 25.60 1.97
C HIS A 22 4.30 26.64 2.72
N GLY A 23 3.44 26.20 3.65
CA GLY A 23 2.58 27.10 4.43
C GLY A 23 1.53 27.87 3.63
N VAL A 24 1.17 27.39 2.44
CA VAL A 24 0.21 28.06 1.52
C VAL A 24 -1.11 27.30 1.30
N GLY A 25 -1.17 26.01 1.66
CA GLY A 25 -2.30 25.17 1.25
C GLY A 25 -3.65 25.70 1.71
N VAL A 26 -3.78 26.02 3.01
CA VAL A 26 -5.06 26.47 3.57
C VAL A 26 -5.46 27.89 3.15
N SER A 27 -4.49 28.75 2.87
CA SER A 27 -4.76 30.09 2.31
C SER A 27 -5.25 30.02 0.87
N VAL A 28 -4.74 29.07 0.07
CA VAL A 28 -5.25 28.83 -1.30
C VAL A 28 -6.67 28.28 -1.25
N VAL A 29 -6.97 27.32 -0.37
CA VAL A 29 -8.34 26.81 -0.19
C VAL A 29 -9.30 27.95 0.18
N ASN A 30 -8.92 28.83 1.09
CA ASN A 30 -9.71 29.99 1.47
C ASN A 30 -9.93 30.96 0.29
N ALA A 31 -8.87 31.30 -0.45
CA ALA A 31 -8.94 32.24 -1.57
C ALA A 31 -9.76 31.71 -2.76
N LEU A 32 -9.78 30.40 -2.98
CA LEU A 32 -10.50 29.77 -4.10
C LEU A 32 -11.93 29.30 -3.73
N SER A 33 -12.43 29.72 -2.57
CA SER A 33 -13.78 29.38 -2.09
C SER A 33 -14.70 30.61 -2.11
N GLU A 34 -15.99 30.41 -2.40
CA GLU A 34 -16.99 31.48 -2.21
C GLU A 34 -17.07 31.87 -0.74
N TRP A 35 -17.08 30.86 0.14
CA TRP A 35 -17.00 31.04 1.58
C TRP A 35 -16.25 29.89 2.25
N LEU A 36 -15.67 30.18 3.42
CA LEU A 36 -15.05 29.21 4.31
C LEU A 36 -15.44 29.50 5.77
N GLU A 37 -15.87 28.47 6.48
CA GLU A 37 -16.15 28.49 7.92
C GLU A 37 -15.09 27.68 8.68
N LEU A 38 -14.49 28.33 9.68
CA LEU A 38 -13.49 27.74 10.55
C LEU A 38 -14.05 27.66 11.98
N ARG A 39 -14.04 26.46 12.56
CA ARG A 39 -14.33 26.24 13.97
C ARG A 39 -13.18 25.54 14.66
N ILE A 40 -12.74 26.08 15.79
CA ILE A 40 -11.64 25.54 16.59
C ILE A 40 -12.14 25.29 18.00
N ARG A 41 -11.94 24.08 18.51
CA ARG A 41 -12.23 23.70 19.89
C ARG A 41 -10.92 23.52 20.63
N ARG A 42 -10.66 24.35 21.63
CA ARG A 42 -9.41 24.34 22.41
C ARG A 42 -9.64 24.98 23.78
N ASP A 43 -9.00 24.43 24.81
CA ASP A 43 -9.02 24.98 26.17
C ASP A 43 -10.44 25.23 26.72
N GLY A 44 -11.36 24.29 26.45
CA GLY A 44 -12.77 24.36 26.89
C GLY A 44 -13.63 25.37 26.15
N LYS A 45 -13.12 26.01 25.09
CA LYS A 45 -13.82 27.04 24.31
C LYS A 45 -13.95 26.65 22.85
N GLU A 46 -15.05 27.06 22.23
CA GLU A 46 -15.24 27.03 20.78
C GLU A 46 -15.01 28.42 20.20
N TYR A 47 -14.17 28.49 19.17
CA TYR A 47 -13.88 29.68 18.41
C TYR A 47 -14.42 29.51 17.00
N ALA A 48 -15.03 30.54 16.44
CA ALA A 48 -15.52 30.52 15.07
C ALA A 48 -15.09 31.77 14.30
N MET A 49 -14.83 31.58 13.01
CA MET A 49 -14.51 32.64 12.07
C MET A 49 -15.03 32.26 10.68
N ARG A 50 -15.52 33.24 9.93
CA ARG A 50 -16.02 33.06 8.57
C ARG A 50 -15.26 33.95 7.60
N PHE A 51 -15.06 33.44 6.40
CA PHE A 51 -14.42 34.10 5.28
C PHE A 51 -15.35 34.07 4.08
N ALA A 52 -15.31 35.13 3.26
CA ALA A 52 -15.99 35.23 1.99
C ALA A 52 -15.00 35.74 0.93
N GLY A 53 -14.85 35.02 -0.18
CA GLY A 53 -13.89 35.36 -1.24
C GLY A 53 -12.44 35.50 -0.73
N GLY A 54 -12.05 34.72 0.27
CA GLY A 54 -10.71 34.79 0.89
C GLY A 54 -10.57 35.82 2.03
N GLU A 55 -11.49 36.77 2.17
CA GLU A 55 -11.42 37.83 3.18
C GLU A 55 -12.22 37.50 4.45
N PRO A 56 -11.75 37.90 5.63
CA PRO A 56 -12.44 37.64 6.89
C PRO A 56 -13.66 38.56 7.04
N GLU A 57 -14.84 37.98 7.28
CA GLU A 57 -16.06 38.78 7.52
C GLU A 57 -16.07 39.43 8.92
N ALA A 58 -15.42 38.78 9.89
CA ALA A 58 -15.30 39.27 11.25
C ALA A 58 -14.06 38.67 11.94
N PRO A 59 -13.55 39.29 13.02
CA PRO A 59 -12.50 38.70 13.85
C PRO A 59 -12.91 37.35 14.44
N LEU A 60 -11.93 36.49 14.74
CA LEU A 60 -12.13 35.23 15.46
C LEU A 60 -12.79 35.49 16.81
N ARG A 61 -13.95 34.88 17.05
CA ARG A 61 -14.73 35.07 18.28
C ARG A 61 -14.97 33.76 19.00
N VAL A 62 -15.10 33.82 20.32
CA VAL A 62 -15.57 32.69 21.12
C VAL A 62 -17.09 32.59 20.93
N THR A 63 -17.58 31.42 20.51
CA THR A 63 -19.01 31.16 20.30
C THR A 63 -19.66 30.42 21.45
N GLY A 64 -18.87 29.84 22.35
CA GLY A 64 -19.37 29.17 23.54
C GLY A 64 -18.29 28.38 24.27
N GLU A 65 -18.68 27.81 25.40
CA GLU A 65 -17.91 26.78 26.10
C GLU A 65 -18.21 25.41 25.50
N THR A 66 -17.24 24.52 25.50
CA THR A 66 -17.38 23.17 24.95
C THR A 66 -16.70 22.15 25.85
N ALA A 67 -17.43 21.08 26.19
CA ALA A 67 -16.88 19.90 26.85
C ALA A 67 -16.31 18.89 25.84
N GLU A 68 -16.38 19.18 24.54
CA GLU A 68 -15.88 18.29 23.50
C GLU A 68 -14.35 18.27 23.45
N ARG A 69 -13.79 17.18 22.90
CA ARG A 69 -12.35 17.08 22.66
C ARG A 69 -11.85 18.19 21.73
N SER A 70 -10.60 18.58 21.92
CA SER A 70 -9.94 19.56 21.07
C SER A 70 -9.90 19.11 19.62
N GLY A 71 -10.10 20.05 18.70
CA GLY A 71 -10.13 19.76 17.27
C GLY A 71 -10.44 20.99 16.42
N THR A 72 -10.30 20.82 15.11
CA THR A 72 -10.55 21.88 14.13
C THR A 72 -11.48 21.35 13.05
N ARG A 73 -12.50 22.13 12.71
CA ARG A 73 -13.40 21.88 11.59
C ARG A 73 -13.24 23.00 10.57
N VAL A 74 -13.06 22.62 9.32
CA VAL A 74 -12.98 23.53 8.18
C VAL A 74 -14.03 23.09 7.18
N THR A 75 -14.93 24.00 6.85
CA THR A 75 -16.00 23.79 5.87
C THR A 75 -15.89 24.89 4.82
N PHE A 76 -15.97 24.55 3.54
CA PHE A 76 -15.82 25.52 2.47
C PHE A 76 -16.69 25.16 1.27
N LEU A 77 -17.06 26.17 0.50
CA LEU A 77 -17.73 26.03 -0.79
C LEU A 77 -16.78 26.50 -1.90
N PRO A 78 -16.32 25.61 -2.81
CA PRO A 78 -15.49 26.01 -3.94
C PRO A 78 -16.16 27.08 -4.80
N SER A 79 -15.37 28.02 -5.32
CA SER A 79 -15.90 29.10 -6.17
C SER A 79 -16.37 28.58 -7.53
N SER A 80 -17.66 28.76 -7.81
CA SER A 80 -18.27 28.46 -9.12
C SER A 80 -17.76 29.38 -10.25
N GLN A 81 -17.16 30.53 -9.89
CA GLN A 81 -16.54 31.45 -10.84
C GLN A 81 -15.15 31.00 -11.28
N ILE A 82 -14.47 30.18 -10.46
CA ILE A 82 -13.11 29.72 -10.70
C ILE A 82 -13.12 28.30 -11.27
N PHE A 83 -13.95 27.41 -10.71
CA PHE A 83 -13.99 26.01 -11.08
C PHE A 83 -15.22 25.70 -11.94
N SER A 84 -15.01 25.02 -13.07
CA SER A 84 -16.09 24.55 -13.94
C SER A 84 -16.85 23.35 -13.36
N GLN A 85 -16.25 22.62 -12.43
CA GLN A 85 -16.85 21.47 -11.74
C GLN A 85 -16.57 21.59 -10.24
N ILE A 86 -17.64 21.79 -9.46
CA ILE A 86 -17.59 21.91 -8.00
C ILE A 86 -18.25 20.72 -7.30
N GLU A 87 -18.83 19.78 -8.07
CA GLU A 87 -19.34 18.53 -7.53
C GLU A 87 -18.21 17.54 -7.28
N PHE A 88 -18.03 17.20 -6.02
CA PHE A 88 -17.05 16.21 -5.60
C PHE A 88 -17.49 14.79 -5.99
N ASN A 89 -16.56 14.04 -6.59
CA ASN A 89 -16.74 12.63 -6.86
C ASN A 89 -16.49 11.81 -5.59
N PHE A 90 -17.51 11.06 -5.15
CA PHE A 90 -17.40 10.28 -3.92
C PHE A 90 -16.32 9.20 -4.01
N ASP A 91 -16.29 8.44 -5.11
CA ASP A 91 -15.40 7.29 -5.25
C ASP A 91 -13.93 7.72 -5.34
N GLU A 92 -13.65 8.89 -5.93
CA GLU A 92 -12.31 9.48 -5.94
C GLU A 92 -11.84 9.90 -4.54
N LEU A 93 -12.71 10.56 -3.77
CA LEU A 93 -12.44 10.91 -2.37
C LEU A 93 -12.28 9.66 -1.50
N GLU A 94 -13.14 8.66 -1.70
CA GLU A 94 -13.09 7.38 -1.00
C GLU A 94 -11.75 6.69 -1.25
N HIS A 95 -11.30 6.67 -2.50
CA HIS A 95 -10.01 6.09 -2.87
C HIS A 95 -8.85 6.81 -2.18
N ARG A 96 -8.83 8.16 -2.22
CA ARG A 96 -7.77 8.95 -1.61
C ARG A 96 -7.71 8.82 -0.08
N LEU A 97 -8.87 8.80 0.58
CA LEU A 97 -8.96 8.65 2.03
C LEU A 97 -8.57 7.24 2.49
N ARG A 98 -8.88 6.22 1.68
CA ARG A 98 -8.43 4.84 1.94
C ARG A 98 -6.91 4.70 1.91
N GLU A 99 -6.23 5.34 0.95
CA GLU A 99 -4.76 5.39 0.92
C GLU A 99 -4.19 6.06 2.17
N LEU A 100 -4.78 7.19 2.58
CA LEU A 100 -4.34 7.90 3.77
C LEU A 100 -4.52 7.08 5.04
N ALA A 101 -5.65 6.39 5.19
CA ALA A 101 -5.89 5.50 6.33
C ALA A 101 -4.90 4.33 6.36
N PHE A 102 -4.50 3.80 5.18
CA PHE A 102 -3.52 2.72 5.08
C PHE A 102 -2.11 3.18 5.47
N LEU A 103 -1.68 4.36 5.00
CA LEU A 103 -0.35 4.92 5.31
C LEU A 103 -0.22 5.42 6.76
N ASN A 104 -1.34 5.72 7.43
CA ASN A 104 -1.35 6.32 8.76
C ASN A 104 -2.02 5.37 9.76
N ALA A 105 -1.28 4.34 10.18
CA ALA A 105 -1.75 3.33 11.12
C ALA A 105 -2.35 3.97 12.40
N GLY A 106 -3.54 3.50 12.80
CA GLY A 106 -4.28 4.01 13.96
C GLY A 106 -5.17 5.22 13.68
N LEU A 107 -5.18 5.77 12.47
CA LEU A 107 -6.11 6.82 12.08
C LEU A 107 -7.49 6.24 11.74
N HIS A 108 -8.54 6.78 12.38
CA HIS A 108 -9.93 6.50 12.00
C HIS A 108 -10.45 7.65 11.13
N ILE A 109 -10.86 7.34 9.91
CA ILE A 109 -11.41 8.30 8.96
C ILE A 109 -12.84 7.88 8.61
N THR A 110 -13.79 8.80 8.73
CA THR A 110 -15.17 8.61 8.27
C THR A 110 -15.42 9.55 7.08
N LEU A 111 -15.81 8.99 5.93
CA LEU A 111 -16.31 9.74 4.78
C LEU A 111 -17.83 9.63 4.74
N ARG A 112 -18.52 10.78 4.66
CA ARG A 112 -19.98 10.85 4.60
C ARG A 112 -20.41 11.75 3.44
N ASP A 113 -21.37 11.26 2.66
CA ASP A 113 -22.06 12.00 1.61
C ASP A 113 -23.51 12.24 2.01
N GLU A 114 -23.88 13.51 2.13
CA GLU A 114 -25.21 13.94 2.59
C GLU A 114 -26.11 14.41 1.43
N ARG A 115 -25.71 14.20 0.16
CA ARG A 115 -26.51 14.62 -1.02
C ARG A 115 -27.80 13.83 -1.20
N ALA A 116 -27.81 12.56 -0.81
CA ALA A 116 -28.98 11.68 -0.90
C ALA A 116 -29.81 11.72 0.40
N ALA A 117 -31.09 11.32 0.31
CA ALA A 117 -31.99 11.24 1.47
C ALA A 117 -31.45 10.31 2.57
N GLU A 118 -30.80 9.21 2.17
CA GLU A 118 -29.99 8.38 3.05
C GLU A 118 -28.50 8.65 2.81
N PRO A 119 -27.75 9.10 3.83
CA PRO A 119 -26.34 9.40 3.65
C PRO A 119 -25.51 8.15 3.31
N ARG A 120 -24.63 8.24 2.30
CA ARG A 120 -23.61 7.22 2.03
C ARG A 120 -22.45 7.42 3.01
N VAL A 121 -22.17 6.43 3.84
CA VAL A 121 -21.09 6.48 4.85
C VAL A 121 -20.10 5.37 4.61
N THR A 122 -18.81 5.70 4.56
CA THR A 122 -17.70 4.75 4.50
C THR A 122 -16.72 5.07 5.63
N GLU A 123 -16.41 4.06 6.44
CA GLU A 123 -15.41 4.16 7.50
C GLU A 123 -14.11 3.45 7.09
N PHE A 124 -12.98 4.12 7.31
CA PHE A 124 -11.66 3.58 7.13
C PHE A 124 -10.97 3.56 8.48
N TYR A 125 -10.69 2.36 8.95
CA TYR A 125 -9.88 2.13 10.13
C TYR A 125 -8.89 1.02 9.80
N ASP A 126 -7.66 1.20 10.24
CA ASP A 126 -6.67 0.16 10.13
C ASP A 126 -7.03 -1.02 11.06
N LEU A 127 -7.65 -2.05 10.48
CA LEU A 127 -7.90 -3.34 11.13
C LEU A 127 -6.62 -4.15 11.34
N THR A 128 -5.49 -3.77 10.74
CA THR A 128 -4.28 -4.60 10.79
C THR A 128 -3.65 -4.67 12.16
N ARG A 129 -3.93 -3.72 13.08
CA ARG A 129 -3.50 -3.87 14.49
C ARG A 129 -4.45 -4.64 15.41
N ARG A 130 -5.78 -4.62 15.22
CA ARG A 130 -6.65 -5.55 15.97
C ARG A 130 -6.57 -6.99 15.44
N LYS A 131 -6.18 -7.16 14.17
CA LYS A 131 -5.69 -8.45 13.64
C LYS A 131 -4.17 -8.64 13.75
N SER A 132 -3.47 -7.83 14.56
CA SER A 132 -2.06 -8.11 14.93
C SER A 132 -1.92 -8.86 16.25
N ALA A 133 -3.02 -8.99 17.02
CA ALA A 133 -3.08 -9.90 18.17
C ALA A 133 -3.56 -11.31 17.80
N LEU A 134 -4.09 -11.47 16.57
CA LEU A 134 -4.45 -12.74 15.96
C LEU A 134 -3.79 -12.76 14.59
N GLU A 135 -2.55 -13.23 14.59
CA GLU A 135 -1.78 -13.71 13.45
C GLU A 135 -2.54 -13.74 12.11
N VAL A 136 -1.97 -13.17 11.05
CA VAL A 136 -2.23 -13.67 9.69
C VAL A 136 -1.59 -15.07 9.61
N THR A 137 -2.21 -16.05 10.25
CA THR A 137 -1.75 -17.45 10.31
C THR A 137 -2.21 -18.29 9.12
N SER A 138 -2.83 -17.70 8.11
CA SER A 138 -3.15 -18.43 6.88
C SER A 138 -2.14 -18.12 5.79
N LEU A 139 -1.28 -19.10 5.55
CA LEU A 139 -0.47 -19.15 4.35
C LEU A 139 -1.37 -19.13 3.10
N PRO A 140 -0.87 -18.60 1.97
CA PRO A 140 -1.67 -18.57 0.74
C PRO A 140 -2.12 -19.98 0.36
N GLY A 141 -3.40 -20.15 -0.02
CA GLY A 141 -3.96 -21.49 -0.28
C GLY A 141 -3.27 -22.26 -1.42
N LYS A 142 -2.58 -21.56 -2.33
CA LYS A 142 -1.79 -22.17 -3.41
C LYS A 142 -0.34 -22.50 -3.01
N LEU A 143 0.13 -22.04 -1.85
CA LEU A 143 1.46 -22.34 -1.33
C LEU A 143 1.51 -23.77 -0.84
N ALA A 144 2.36 -24.59 -1.46
CA ALA A 144 2.77 -25.86 -0.88
C ALA A 144 4.00 -25.62 0.00
N ASP A 145 3.79 -25.42 1.31
CA ASP A 145 4.86 -25.09 2.24
C ASP A 145 5.74 -26.31 2.61
N CYS A 146 6.93 -26.04 3.16
CA CYS A 146 7.86 -27.01 3.70
C CYS A 146 7.67 -27.23 5.22
N GLN A 147 8.31 -28.26 5.78
CA GLN A 147 8.20 -28.63 7.20
C GLN A 147 9.22 -27.91 8.09
N GLU A 148 10.36 -27.55 7.53
CA GLU A 148 11.43 -26.83 8.19
C GLU A 148 10.97 -25.42 8.60
N ARG A 149 11.45 -24.96 9.76
CA ARG A 149 11.09 -23.66 10.34
C ARG A 149 12.27 -22.70 10.36
N ASP A 150 13.50 -23.19 10.28
CA ASP A 150 14.70 -22.36 10.14
C ASP A 150 14.77 -21.75 8.74
N PRO A 151 14.59 -20.42 8.59
CA PRO A 151 14.59 -19.76 7.28
C PRO A 151 15.87 -19.98 6.48
N SER A 152 17.01 -20.18 7.15
CA SER A 152 18.32 -20.40 6.49
C SER A 152 18.40 -21.71 5.72
N ARG A 153 17.54 -22.67 6.07
CA ARG A 153 17.45 -24.00 5.44
C ARG A 153 16.28 -24.11 4.47
N CYS A 154 15.34 -23.17 4.51
CA CYS A 154 14.13 -23.17 3.72
C CYS A 154 14.35 -22.55 2.33
N GLU A 155 13.82 -23.23 1.32
CA GLU A 155 13.84 -22.84 -0.09
C GLU A 155 12.41 -22.60 -0.57
N LEU A 156 12.17 -21.51 -1.29
CA LEU A 156 10.89 -21.22 -1.94
C LEU A 156 11.08 -21.17 -3.46
N PHE A 157 10.39 -22.05 -4.17
CA PHE A 157 10.34 -22.05 -5.64
C PHE A 157 9.11 -21.27 -6.12
N LEU A 158 9.34 -20.17 -6.83
CA LEU A 158 8.31 -19.44 -7.57
C LEU A 158 8.21 -20.05 -8.97
N VAL A 159 7.07 -20.66 -9.29
CA VAL A 159 6.94 -21.50 -10.49
C VAL A 159 5.90 -20.95 -11.45
N GLU A 160 6.20 -20.96 -12.74
CA GLU A 160 5.28 -20.54 -13.80
C GLU A 160 4.13 -21.56 -14.00
N GLY A 161 2.92 -21.19 -13.59
CA GLY A 161 1.70 -21.95 -13.81
C GLY A 161 1.53 -23.18 -12.90
N ASP A 162 0.31 -23.72 -12.91
CA ASP A 162 -0.06 -24.88 -12.08
C ASP A 162 0.54 -26.19 -12.61
N SER A 163 0.86 -26.27 -13.91
CA SER A 163 1.45 -27.46 -14.54
C SER A 163 2.86 -27.74 -14.00
N ALA A 164 3.76 -26.74 -14.11
CA ALA A 164 5.09 -26.83 -13.53
C ALA A 164 5.02 -26.85 -12.00
N GLY A 165 4.08 -26.11 -11.40
CA GLY A 165 3.81 -26.16 -9.95
C GLY A 165 3.46 -27.56 -9.43
N GLY A 166 2.64 -28.32 -10.17
CA GLY A 166 2.28 -29.69 -9.83
C GLY A 166 3.48 -30.64 -9.88
N SER A 167 4.29 -30.53 -10.93
CA SER A 167 5.51 -31.33 -11.09
C SER A 167 6.54 -31.02 -10.00
N ALA A 168 6.75 -29.73 -9.71
CA ALA A 168 7.63 -29.26 -8.64
C ALA A 168 7.14 -29.74 -7.26
N LYS A 169 5.83 -29.67 -6.98
CA LYS A 169 5.25 -30.13 -5.72
C LYS A 169 5.45 -31.63 -5.48
N GLN A 170 5.42 -32.44 -6.55
CA GLN A 170 5.63 -33.89 -6.46
C GLN A 170 7.12 -34.23 -6.27
N ALA A 171 8.02 -33.53 -6.96
CA ALA A 171 9.45 -33.82 -6.94
C ALA A 171 10.22 -33.20 -5.76
N ARG A 172 9.68 -32.15 -5.13
CA ARG A 172 10.38 -31.41 -4.07
C ARG A 172 10.68 -32.27 -2.84
N ASN A 173 11.76 -31.92 -2.14
CA ASN A 173 11.96 -32.35 -0.77
C ASN A 173 11.02 -31.55 0.16
N ARG A 174 9.91 -32.17 0.59
CA ARG A 174 8.90 -31.53 1.45
C ARG A 174 9.47 -31.05 2.79
N ARG A 175 10.62 -31.56 3.21
CA ARG A 175 11.28 -31.14 4.45
C ARG A 175 11.64 -29.65 4.38
N ASN A 176 12.29 -29.19 3.32
CA ASN A 176 12.89 -27.85 3.26
C ASN A 176 12.55 -27.03 2.01
N GLN A 177 11.86 -27.60 1.02
CA GLN A 177 11.53 -26.90 -0.22
C GLN A 177 10.04 -26.62 -0.28
N ALA A 178 9.64 -25.35 -0.40
CA ALA A 178 8.29 -24.87 -0.62
C ALA A 178 8.08 -24.52 -2.11
N VAL A 179 6.85 -24.63 -2.60
CA VAL A 179 6.50 -24.34 -4.00
C VAL A 179 5.31 -23.40 -4.04
N LEU A 180 5.45 -22.30 -4.78
CA LEU A 180 4.40 -21.33 -5.04
C LEU A 180 4.16 -21.17 -6.55
N PRO A 181 3.08 -21.76 -7.08
CA PRO A 181 2.68 -21.56 -8.47
C PRO A 181 2.14 -20.14 -8.68
N LEU A 182 2.54 -19.51 -9.79
CA LEU A 182 2.09 -18.19 -10.21
C LEU A 182 1.22 -18.32 -11.46
N ARG A 183 0.07 -17.64 -11.49
CA ARG A 183 -0.87 -17.72 -12.62
C ARG A 183 -0.86 -16.44 -13.44
N GLY A 184 -0.85 -16.59 -14.76
CA GLY A 184 -0.89 -15.48 -15.71
C GLY A 184 0.39 -14.63 -15.68
N LYS A 185 0.35 -13.50 -16.38
CA LYS A 185 1.46 -12.54 -16.40
C LYS A 185 1.42 -11.72 -15.11
N ILE A 186 2.57 -11.65 -14.43
CA ILE A 186 2.72 -10.82 -13.23
C ILE A 186 2.47 -9.34 -13.59
N LEU A 187 1.84 -8.60 -12.68
CA LEU A 187 1.63 -7.17 -12.90
C LEU A 187 2.98 -6.46 -13.00
N ASN A 188 3.19 -5.67 -14.05
CA ASN A 188 4.37 -4.82 -14.15
C ASN A 188 4.29 -3.68 -13.13
N VAL A 189 5.03 -3.82 -12.03
CA VAL A 189 5.01 -2.85 -10.93
C VAL A 189 5.74 -1.55 -11.25
N GLU A 190 6.59 -1.51 -12.27
CA GLU A 190 7.26 -0.26 -12.68
C GLU A 190 6.26 0.74 -13.26
N ARG A 191 5.24 0.22 -13.96
CA ARG A 191 4.19 1.03 -14.60
C ARG A 191 2.90 1.10 -13.79
N ALA A 192 2.80 0.33 -12.70
CA ALA A 192 1.61 0.25 -11.88
C ALA A 192 1.76 1.12 -10.62
N ARG A 193 0.69 1.83 -10.28
CA ARG A 193 0.58 2.53 -9.00
C ARG A 193 0.49 1.52 -7.84
N LEU A 194 0.84 1.97 -6.63
CA LEU A 194 0.91 1.13 -5.43
C LEU A 194 -0.43 0.43 -5.12
N ASP A 195 -1.55 1.12 -5.32
CA ASP A 195 -2.90 0.58 -5.13
C ASP A 195 -3.20 -0.62 -6.04
N LYS A 196 -2.82 -0.52 -7.32
CA LYS A 196 -3.00 -1.59 -8.30
C LYS A 196 -2.09 -2.78 -7.99
N MET A 197 -0.89 -2.51 -7.47
CA MET A 197 0.03 -3.53 -7.00
C MET A 197 -0.54 -4.29 -5.80
N LEU A 198 -1.05 -3.59 -4.79
CA LEU A 198 -1.64 -4.20 -3.58
C LEU A 198 -2.92 -5.00 -3.87
N ARG A 199 -3.68 -4.62 -4.92
CA ARG A 199 -4.84 -5.38 -5.39
C ARG A 199 -4.48 -6.62 -6.21
N SER A 200 -3.23 -6.78 -6.63
CA SER A 200 -2.81 -7.95 -7.39
C SER A 200 -2.74 -9.18 -6.49
N ALA A 201 -3.61 -10.15 -6.77
CA ALA A 201 -3.67 -11.41 -6.01
C ALA A 201 -2.33 -12.17 -6.02
N GLU A 202 -1.62 -12.16 -7.15
CA GLU A 202 -0.32 -12.81 -7.30
C GLU A 202 0.76 -12.15 -6.43
N ILE A 203 0.83 -10.82 -6.45
CA ILE A 203 1.79 -10.06 -5.63
C ILE A 203 1.46 -10.21 -4.14
N GLY A 204 0.19 -10.06 -3.75
CA GLY A 204 -0.25 -10.26 -2.37
C GLY A 204 0.07 -11.66 -1.85
N THR A 205 -0.05 -12.67 -2.71
CA THR A 205 0.33 -14.04 -2.37
C THR A 205 1.84 -14.18 -2.17
N ILE A 206 2.68 -13.59 -3.03
CA ILE A 206 4.14 -13.62 -2.85
C ILE A 206 4.52 -12.95 -1.53
N ILE A 207 3.99 -11.76 -1.23
CA ILE A 207 4.28 -11.02 0.01
C ILE A 207 3.89 -11.85 1.24
N THR A 208 2.69 -12.43 1.22
CA THR A 208 2.18 -13.26 2.32
C THR A 208 3.02 -14.53 2.50
N ALA A 209 3.47 -15.14 1.39
CA ALA A 209 4.36 -16.29 1.47
C ALA A 209 5.71 -15.92 2.08
N LEU A 210 6.31 -14.79 1.70
CA LEU A 210 7.62 -14.35 2.20
C LEU A 210 7.59 -13.92 3.67
N GLY A 211 6.49 -13.32 4.13
CA GLY A 211 6.30 -12.89 5.51
C GLY A 211 6.99 -11.57 5.87
N THR A 212 7.66 -10.92 4.92
CA THR A 212 8.48 -9.72 5.16
C THR A 212 7.69 -8.42 5.20
N GLY A 213 6.41 -8.41 4.80
CA GLY A 213 5.72 -7.15 4.48
C GLY A 213 6.22 -6.54 3.16
N ILE A 214 5.80 -5.31 2.84
CA ILE A 214 6.16 -4.60 1.59
C ILE A 214 6.30 -3.10 1.84
N GLY A 215 7.19 -2.44 1.09
CA GLY A 215 7.37 -0.99 1.14
C GLY A 215 8.44 -0.56 2.16
N SER A 216 8.90 0.67 2.06
CA SER A 216 10.05 1.15 2.85
C SER A 216 9.80 1.22 4.36
N GLU A 217 8.55 1.31 4.80
CA GLU A 217 8.19 1.45 6.22
C GLU A 217 7.77 0.12 6.88
N ASP A 218 7.21 -0.82 6.11
CA ASP A 218 6.68 -2.09 6.64
C ASP A 218 7.56 -3.31 6.29
N PHE A 219 8.51 -3.18 5.37
CA PHE A 219 9.40 -4.28 5.00
C PHE A 219 10.40 -4.59 6.11
N ASP A 220 10.39 -5.85 6.57
CA ASP A 220 11.30 -6.37 7.58
C ASP A 220 11.95 -7.67 7.09
N LEU A 221 13.25 -7.59 6.80
CA LEU A 221 14.03 -8.74 6.34
C LEU A 221 14.14 -9.83 7.39
N ALA A 222 14.09 -9.51 8.69
CA ALA A 222 14.22 -10.50 9.76
C ALA A 222 13.02 -11.45 9.85
N LYS A 223 11.88 -11.06 9.27
CA LYS A 223 10.67 -11.89 9.18
C LYS A 223 10.65 -12.80 7.95
N LEU A 224 11.70 -12.77 7.13
CA LEU A 224 11.78 -13.56 5.92
C LEU A 224 11.72 -15.06 6.24
N ARG A 225 10.77 -15.76 5.63
CA ARG A 225 10.52 -17.19 5.88
C ARG A 225 11.43 -18.14 5.11
N TYR A 226 12.04 -17.67 4.03
CA TYR A 226 12.88 -18.47 3.14
C TYR A 226 14.12 -17.66 2.72
N HIS A 227 15.31 -18.06 3.15
CA HIS A 227 16.56 -17.40 2.75
C HIS A 227 17.03 -17.75 1.34
N ARG A 228 16.35 -18.70 0.69
CA ARG A 228 16.55 -19.01 -0.73
C ARG A 228 15.22 -18.92 -1.46
N ILE A 229 15.07 -17.91 -2.29
CA ILE A 229 13.91 -17.72 -3.15
C ILE A 229 14.38 -17.93 -4.59
N ILE A 230 13.87 -18.97 -5.22
CA ILE A 230 14.29 -19.43 -6.53
C ILE A 230 13.17 -19.13 -7.53
N ILE A 231 13.46 -18.28 -8.51
CA ILE A 231 12.60 -18.07 -9.67
C ILE A 231 12.82 -19.22 -10.66
N MET A 232 11.81 -20.04 -10.89
CA MET A 232 11.84 -21.18 -11.79
C MET A 232 10.77 -21.03 -12.88
N THR A 233 11.20 -20.48 -14.02
CA THR A 233 10.37 -20.24 -15.21
C THR A 233 10.84 -21.10 -16.38
N ASP A 234 9.99 -21.29 -17.37
CA ASP A 234 10.36 -22.05 -18.56
C ASP A 234 11.41 -21.30 -19.41
N ALA A 235 12.17 -22.06 -20.19
CA ALA A 235 13.24 -21.54 -21.05
C ALA A 235 12.69 -21.03 -22.39
N ASP A 236 11.61 -20.25 -22.35
CA ASP A 236 10.96 -19.64 -23.50
C ASP A 236 10.81 -18.11 -23.33
N VAL A 237 10.08 -17.49 -24.26
CA VAL A 237 9.86 -16.05 -24.29
C VAL A 237 8.95 -15.56 -23.16
N ASP A 238 7.94 -16.36 -22.78
CA ASP A 238 6.98 -15.99 -21.73
C ASP A 238 7.62 -16.17 -20.34
N GLY A 239 8.38 -17.24 -20.12
CA GLY A 239 9.15 -17.44 -18.90
C GLY A 239 10.22 -16.36 -18.70
N SER A 240 10.90 -15.94 -19.78
CA SER A 240 11.82 -14.80 -19.73
C SER A 240 11.12 -13.49 -19.38
N HIS A 241 9.89 -13.30 -19.84
CA HIS A 241 9.08 -12.14 -19.51
C HIS A 241 8.62 -12.16 -18.04
N ILE A 242 8.10 -13.28 -17.55
CA ILE A 242 7.72 -13.45 -16.14
C ILE A 242 8.91 -13.24 -15.21
N ARG A 243 10.07 -13.81 -15.54
CA ARG A 243 11.32 -13.60 -14.80
C ARG A 243 11.66 -12.12 -14.72
N THR A 244 11.55 -11.38 -15.82
CA THR A 244 11.78 -9.92 -15.83
C THR A 244 10.82 -9.19 -14.90
N LEU A 245 9.54 -9.52 -14.93
CA LEU A 245 8.52 -8.87 -14.09
C LEU A 245 8.75 -9.15 -12.59
N LEU A 246 9.14 -10.37 -12.24
CA LEU A 246 9.50 -10.75 -10.87
C LEU A 246 10.76 -10.03 -10.40
N LEU A 247 11.80 -9.97 -11.23
CA LEU A 247 13.03 -9.24 -10.92
C LEU A 247 12.74 -7.75 -10.67
N THR A 248 11.92 -7.13 -11.52
CA THR A 248 11.46 -5.74 -11.32
C THR A 248 10.69 -5.61 -10.00
N PHE A 249 9.80 -6.54 -9.68
CA PHE A 249 9.08 -6.53 -8.40
C PHE A 249 10.00 -6.57 -7.18
N PHE A 250 10.93 -7.53 -7.14
CA PHE A 250 11.88 -7.66 -6.04
C PHE A 250 12.82 -6.46 -5.96
N TYR A 251 13.31 -5.96 -7.10
CA TYR A 251 14.19 -4.80 -7.13
C TYR A 251 13.52 -3.54 -6.60
N ARG A 252 12.25 -3.30 -6.96
CA ARG A 252 11.55 -2.06 -6.58
C ARG A 252 10.99 -2.08 -5.17
N ASN A 253 10.63 -3.25 -4.63
CA ASN A 253 9.90 -3.35 -3.37
C ASN A 253 10.66 -4.08 -2.26
N MET A 254 11.70 -4.86 -2.59
CA MET A 254 12.40 -5.77 -1.68
C MET A 254 13.91 -5.82 -1.99
N GLU A 255 14.51 -4.68 -2.32
CA GLU A 255 15.91 -4.61 -2.75
C GLU A 255 16.89 -5.20 -1.72
N ALA A 256 16.59 -5.03 -0.43
CA ALA A 256 17.37 -5.59 0.67
C ALA A 256 17.51 -7.13 0.59
N LEU A 257 16.48 -7.83 0.08
CA LEU A 257 16.50 -9.28 -0.12
C LEU A 257 17.52 -9.69 -1.18
N ILE A 258 17.61 -8.90 -2.26
CA ILE A 258 18.59 -9.10 -3.33
C ILE A 258 20.00 -8.83 -2.80
N ARG A 259 20.18 -7.72 -2.06
CA ARG A 259 21.47 -7.35 -1.46
C ARG A 259 21.96 -8.37 -0.44
N ALA A 260 21.05 -8.99 0.31
CA ALA A 260 21.35 -10.08 1.24
C ALA A 260 21.65 -11.42 0.53
N GLY A 261 21.50 -11.49 -0.79
CA GLY A 261 21.81 -12.69 -1.58
C GLY A 261 20.76 -13.79 -1.49
N HIS A 262 19.50 -13.45 -1.18
CA HIS A 262 18.44 -14.45 -1.01
C HIS A 262 17.65 -14.78 -2.30
N LEU A 263 17.83 -14.02 -3.38
CA LEU A 263 17.13 -14.23 -4.65
C LEU A 263 18.01 -14.97 -5.66
N TYR A 264 17.49 -16.07 -6.22
CA TYR A 264 18.16 -16.96 -7.15
C TYR A 264 17.30 -17.19 -8.39
N ILE A 265 17.95 -17.56 -9.50
CA ILE A 265 17.29 -17.95 -10.74
C ILE A 265 17.66 -19.41 -11.03
N ALA A 266 16.67 -20.27 -11.22
CA ALA A 266 16.91 -21.65 -11.61
C ALA A 266 17.44 -21.71 -13.05
N GLN A 267 18.38 -22.63 -13.30
CA GLN A 267 18.90 -22.93 -14.63
C GLN A 267 18.55 -24.37 -15.01
N PRO A 268 17.30 -24.63 -15.45
CA PRO A 268 16.92 -25.96 -15.91
C PRO A 268 17.67 -26.34 -17.19
N PRO A 269 17.92 -27.64 -17.43
CA PRO A 269 18.58 -28.10 -18.64
C PRO A 269 17.70 -27.86 -19.88
N LEU A 270 18.29 -27.31 -20.94
CA LEU A 270 17.58 -27.06 -22.20
C LEU A 270 17.44 -28.33 -23.06
N TYR A 271 18.42 -29.24 -22.98
CA TYR A 271 18.46 -30.45 -23.80
C TYR A 271 18.69 -31.69 -22.93
N ARG A 272 18.06 -32.79 -23.34
CA ARG A 272 18.33 -34.13 -22.80
C ARG A 272 18.71 -35.05 -23.95
N VAL A 273 20.00 -35.38 -24.08
CA VAL A 273 20.50 -36.35 -25.06
C VAL A 273 20.21 -37.76 -24.55
N LYS A 274 19.52 -38.58 -25.36
CA LYS A 274 19.33 -40.01 -25.11
C LYS A 274 20.12 -40.80 -26.14
N ARG A 275 21.14 -41.54 -25.70
CA ARG A 275 21.85 -42.49 -26.57
C ARG A 275 20.98 -43.73 -26.75
N GLY A 276 20.63 -44.07 -27.99
CA GLY A 276 19.93 -45.32 -28.28
C GLY A 276 20.76 -46.52 -27.85
N ARG A 277 20.09 -47.62 -27.44
CA ARG A 277 20.79 -48.91 -27.27
C ARG A 277 21.41 -49.29 -28.62
N ALA A 278 22.68 -49.66 -28.62
CA ALA A 278 23.31 -50.25 -29.81
C ALA A 278 22.44 -51.43 -30.25
N ARG A 279 22.03 -51.46 -31.53
CA ARG A 279 21.47 -52.67 -32.12
C ARG A 279 22.60 -53.71 -32.05
N SER A 280 22.44 -54.72 -31.19
CA SER A 280 23.23 -55.95 -31.31
C SER A 280 23.01 -56.47 -32.74
N ILE A 281 24.11 -56.63 -33.46
CA ILE A 281 24.17 -57.26 -34.78
C ILE A 281 23.93 -58.76 -34.60
#